data_AF-A0A3M1M1C2-F1
#
_entry.id   AF-A0A3M1M1C2-F1
#
_cell.length_a   1.000
_cell.length_b   1.000
_cell.length_c   1.000
_cell.angle_alpha   90.00
_cell.angle_beta   90.00
_cell.angle_gamma   90.00
#
_symmetry.space_group_name_H-M   'P 1'
#
loop_
_entity.id
_entity.type
_entity.pdbx_description
1 polymer ?
#
loop_
_entity_poly.entity_id
_entity_poly.type
_entity_poly.pdbx_seq_one_letter_code
_entity_poly.pdbx_strand_id
1 'polypeptide(L)' 'IASALRVATRSGDTATIRAKTHVLISVAGAIGAISLQHDAEALNRAAHEGRAEGFAAEGEAIDRALSELIGFVSAR' A
#
# COMPACT_ATOMS: atom_id res chain seq x y z
N ILE A 1 9.17 0.03 2.52
CA ILE A 1 7.73 0.37 2.52
C ILE A 1 6.88 -0.87 2.76
N ALA A 2 6.99 -1.90 1.92
CA ALA A 2 6.25 -3.17 2.00
C ALA A 2 6.19 -3.83 3.39
N SER A 3 7.36 -4.11 4.00
CA SER A 3 7.42 -4.73 5.33
C SER A 3 6.71 -3.91 6.42
N ALA A 4 6.95 -2.60 6.46
CA ALA A 4 6.33 -1.71 7.46
C ALA A 4 4.81 -1.58 7.27
N LEU A 5 4.33 -1.53 6.02
CA LEU A 5 2.90 -1.47 5.72
C LEU A 5 2.20 -2.76 6.18
N ARG A 6 2.80 -3.93 5.90
CA ARG A 6 2.26 -5.24 6.31
C ARG A 6 2.14 -5.40 7.82
N VAL A 7 3.13 -4.90 8.57
CA VAL A 7 3.07 -4.92 10.03
C VAL A 7 1.95 -4.01 10.51
N ALA A 8 1.88 -2.79 9.98
CA ALA A 8 0.87 -1.81 10.36
C ALA A 8 -0.56 -2.26 10.07
N THR A 9 -0.80 -2.93 8.93
CA THR A 9 -2.13 -3.45 8.58
C THR A 9 -2.58 -4.59 9.47
N ARG A 10 -1.66 -5.42 9.99
CA ARG A 10 -1.99 -6.47 10.97
C ARG A 10 -2.21 -5.92 12.37
N SER A 11 -1.51 -4.85 12.74
CA SER A 11 -1.65 -4.22 14.06
C SER A 11 -2.73 -3.16 14.12
N GLY A 12 -3.38 -2.82 13.00
CA GLY A 12 -4.35 -1.73 12.91
C GLY A 12 -3.75 -0.33 13.13
N ASP A 13 -2.44 -0.16 12.89
CA ASP A 13 -1.76 1.12 13.05
C ASP A 13 -2.10 2.07 11.89
N THR A 14 -3.23 2.77 12.02
CA THR A 14 -3.76 3.68 11.01
C THR A 14 -2.80 4.81 10.68
N ALA A 15 -2.01 5.30 11.64
CA ALA A 15 -1.04 6.36 11.41
C ALA A 15 0.07 5.88 10.46
N THR A 16 0.64 4.70 10.72
CA THR A 16 1.65 4.11 9.84
C THR A 16 1.06 3.71 8.49
N ILE A 17 -0.15 3.13 8.46
CA ILE A 17 -0.83 2.79 7.19
C ILE A 17 -0.94 4.03 6.31
N ARG A 18 -1.47 5.14 6.83
CA ARG A 18 -1.62 6.41 6.10
C ARG A 18 -0.29 6.97 5.61
N ALA A 19 0.73 6.97 6.46
CA ALA A 19 2.05 7.49 6.08
C ALA A 19 2.68 6.66 4.96
N LYS A 20 2.58 5.32 5.01
CA LYS A 20 3.16 4.44 3.99
C LYS A 20 2.37 4.45 2.69
N THR A 21 1.04 4.45 2.76
CA THR A 21 0.19 4.52 1.56
C THR A 21 0.30 5.89 0.88
N HIS A 22 0.42 7.00 1.61
CA HIS A 22 0.64 8.31 1.00
C HIS A 22 1.91 8.36 0.14
N VAL A 23 3.04 7.85 0.64
CA VAL A 23 4.28 7.73 -0.15
C VAL A 23 4.06 6.83 -1.36
N LEU A 24 3.36 5.71 -1.18
CA LEU A 24 3.11 4.75 -2.25
C LEU A 24 2.23 5.34 -3.37
N ILE A 25 1.21 6.14 -3.04
CA ILE A 25 0.37 6.86 -4.00
C ILE A 25 1.24 7.77 -4.88
N SER A 26 2.11 8.58 -4.27
CA SER A 26 3.01 9.47 -5.02
C SER A 26 3.97 8.72 -5.93
N VAL A 27 4.59 7.65 -5.42
CA VAL A 27 5.55 6.85 -6.21
C VAL A 27 4.85 6.11 -7.35
N ALA A 28 3.72 5.44 -7.06
CA ALA A 28 2.94 4.71 -8.06
C ALA A 28 2.42 5.65 -9.17
N GLY A 29 1.96 6.84 -8.81
CA GLY A 29 1.55 7.86 -9.77
C GLY A 29 2.71 8.34 -10.65
N ALA A 30 3.90 8.54 -10.09
CA ALA A 30 5.08 9.01 -10.84
C ALA A 30 5.57 8.01 -11.91
N ILE A 31 5.36 6.71 -11.69
CA ILE A 31 5.81 5.64 -12.60
C ILE A 31 4.67 5.05 -13.45
N GLY A 32 3.42 5.54 -13.28
CA GLY A 32 2.26 5.05 -14.01
C GLY A 32 1.71 3.69 -13.54
N ALA A 33 1.99 3.27 -12.30
CA ALA A 33 1.47 2.03 -11.72
C ALA A 33 0.02 2.22 -11.20
N ILE A 34 -0.92 2.43 -12.13
CA ILE A 34 -2.30 2.88 -11.85
C ILE A 34 -3.02 1.96 -10.85
N SER A 35 -2.97 0.64 -11.03
CA SER A 35 -3.65 -0.29 -10.11
C SER A 35 -3.09 -0.21 -8.68
N LEU A 36 -1.76 -0.16 -8.54
CA LEU A 36 -1.09 -0.01 -7.24
C LEU A 36 -1.43 1.33 -6.57
N GLN A 37 -1.55 2.39 -7.37
CA GLN A 37 -1.97 3.70 -6.87
C GLN A 37 -3.40 3.63 -6.30
N HIS A 38 -4.36 3.06 -7.04
CA HIS A 38 -5.75 2.93 -6.59
C HIS A 38 -5.87 2.10 -5.31
N ASP A 39 -5.13 0.98 -5.21
CA ASP A 39 -5.13 0.14 -4.00
C ASP A 39 -4.57 0.91 -2.80
N ALA A 40 -3.48 1.67 -3.00
CA ALA A 40 -2.91 2.51 -1.95
C ALA A 40 -3.86 3.64 -1.52
N GLU A 41 -4.59 4.26 -2.45
CA GLU A 41 -5.62 5.25 -2.15
C GLU A 41 -6.79 4.66 -1.35
N ALA A 42 -7.25 3.46 -1.72
CA ALA A 42 -8.32 2.77 -1.02
C ALA A 42 -7.94 2.47 0.43
N LEU A 43 -6.78 1.87 0.66
CA LEU A 43 -6.28 1.57 2.01
C LEU A 43 -6.01 2.86 2.81
N ASN A 44 -5.50 3.93 2.19
CA ASN A 44 -5.32 5.22 2.86
C ASN A 44 -6.64 5.81 3.34
N ARG A 45 -7.70 5.75 2.51
CA ARG A 45 -9.05 6.20 2.89
C ARG A 45 -9.63 5.35 4.00
N ALA A 46 -9.53 4.02 3.92
CA ALA A 46 -10.00 3.12 4.97
C ALA A 46 -9.30 3.40 6.31
N ALA A 47 -7.98 3.62 6.29
CA ALA A 47 -7.22 4.02 7.47
C ALA A 47 -7.55 5.43 7.98
N HIS A 48 -7.94 6.36 7.10
CA HIS A 48 -8.44 7.68 7.48
C HIS A 48 -9.76 7.59 8.24
N GLU A 49 -10.66 6.74 7.75
CA GLU A 49 -12.02 6.56 8.27
C GLU A 49 -12.08 5.62 9.48
N GLY A 50 -10.96 5.02 9.88
CA GLY A 50 -10.89 4.05 10.98
C GLY A 50 -11.56 2.71 10.66
N ARG A 51 -11.81 2.41 9.39
CA ARG A 51 -12.42 1.15 8.94
C ARG A 51 -11.38 0.04 8.91
N ALA A 52 -11.11 -0.56 10.06
CA ALA A 52 -10.07 -1.58 10.22
C ALA A 52 -10.39 -2.93 9.54
N GLU A 53 -11.63 -3.16 9.14
CA GLU A 53 -12.00 -4.36 8.38
C GLU A 53 -11.22 -4.39 7.05
N GLY A 54 -10.53 -5.51 6.81
CA GLY A 54 -9.84 -5.75 5.54
C GLY A 54 -8.41 -5.24 5.45
N PHE A 55 -7.89 -4.45 6.40
CA PHE A 55 -6.52 -3.91 6.34
C PHE A 55 -5.47 -4.98 6.05
N ALA A 56 -5.53 -6.13 6.73
CA ALA A 56 -4.56 -7.21 6.52
C ALA A 56 -4.57 -7.72 5.07
N ALA A 57 -5.75 -7.98 4.50
CA ALA A 57 -5.90 -8.47 3.13
C ALA A 57 -5.48 -7.42 2.10
N GLU A 58 -5.84 -6.15 2.30
CA GLU A 58 -5.43 -5.03 1.45
C GLU A 58 -3.92 -4.80 1.50
N GLY A 59 -3.33 -4.88 2.69
CA GLY A 59 -1.89 -4.78 2.88
C GLY A 59 -1.12 -5.91 2.19
N GLU A 60 -1.64 -7.13 2.18
CA GLU A 60 -1.06 -8.24 1.44
C GLU A 60 -1.18 -8.07 -0.08
N ALA A 61 -2.31 -7.57 -0.58
CA ALA A 61 -2.50 -7.28 -2.00
C ALA A 61 -1.50 -6.23 -2.50
N ILE A 62 -1.35 -5.12 -1.75
CA ILE A 62 -0.38 -4.05 -2.06
C ILE A 62 1.05 -4.59 -2.02
N ASP A 63 1.39 -5.46 -1.06
CA ASP A 63 2.72 -6.04 -0.94
C ASP A 63 3.08 -6.95 -2.13
N ARG A 64 2.12 -7.75 -2.62
CA ARG A 64 2.30 -8.56 -3.83
C ARG A 64 2.51 -7.69 -5.06
N ALA A 65 1.64 -6.70 -5.28
CA ALA A 65 1.73 -5.79 -6.41
C ALA A 65 3.05 -4.99 -6.40
N LEU A 66 3.51 -4.54 -5.23
CA LEU A 66 4.80 -3.86 -5.10
C LEU A 66 5.98 -4.80 -5.41
N SER A 67 5.90 -6.07 -5.00
CA SER A 67 6.94 -7.07 -5.29
C SER A 67 7.02 -7.39 -6.79
N GLU A 68 5.87 -7.52 -7.46
CA GLU A 68 5.78 -7.71 -8.92
C GLU A 68 6.37 -6.51 -9.68
N LEU A 69 6.01 -5.29 -9.27
CA LEU A 69 6.54 -4.07 -9.86
C LEU A 69 8.06 -3.95 -9.70
N ILE A 70 8.59 -4.21 -8.49
CA ILE A 70 10.04 -4.20 -8.26
C ILE A 70 10.72 -5.24 -9.14
N GLY A 71 10.14 -6.44 -9.26
CA GLY A 71 10.65 -7.49 -10.16
C GLY A 71 10.69 -7.02 -11.62
N PHE A 72 9.62 -6.37 -12.09
CA PHE A 72 9.55 -5.84 -13.45
C PHE A 72 10.60 -4.76 -13.73
N VAL A 73 10.79 -3.82 -12.78
CA VAL A 73 11.78 -2.73 -12.93
C VAL A 73 13.21 -3.25 -12.83
N SER A 74 13.47 -4.24 -11.97
CA SER A 74 14.82 -4.80 -11.74
C SER A 74 15.27 -5.76 -12.84
N ALA A 75 14.34 -6.27 -13.65
CA ALA A 75 14.63 -7.15 -14.78
C ALA A 75 15.00 -6.37 -16.07
N ARG A 76 15.03 -5.05 -16.01
CA ARG A 76 15.46 -4.14 -17.08
C ARG A 76 16.84 -3.58 -16.81
#